data_AF-A0A7W0LY03-F1
#
_entry.id   AF-A0A7W0LY03-F1
#
_cell.length_a   1.000
_cell.length_b   1.000
_cell.length_c   1.000
_cell.angle_alpha   90.00
_cell.angle_beta   90.00
_cell.angle_gamma   90.00
#
_symmetry.space_group_name_H-M   'P 1'
#
loop_
_entity.id
_entity.type
_entity.pdbx_description
1 polymer ?
#
loop_
_entity_poly.entity_id
_entity_poly.type
_entity_poly.pdbx_seq_one_letter_code
_entity_poly.pdbx_strand_id
1 'polypeptide(L)' 'MGALILDANVLIALLDRSDAHYEKAVEDVDAADQADRELIVPASAYSEALVAFARVGRLADARTAIAAMGIVVAALS' A
#
# COMPACT_ATOMS: atom_id res chain seq x y z
N MET A 1 -5.81 -16.02 12.30
CA MET A 1 -5.09 -15.56 11.10
C MET A 1 -6.03 -14.68 10.31
N GLY A 2 -5.66 -13.43 10.03
CA GLY A 2 -6.54 -12.50 9.32
C GLY A 2 -5.72 -11.47 8.56
N ALA A 3 -6.23 -11.00 7.43
CA ALA A 3 -5.53 -10.04 6.60
C ALA A 3 -5.65 -8.61 7.16
N LEU A 4 -4.67 -7.76 6.86
CA LEU A 4 -4.80 -6.32 6.91
C LEU A 4 -5.17 -5.83 5.50
N ILE A 5 -6.36 -5.26 5.36
CA ILE A 5 -6.81 -4.67 4.09
C ILE A 5 -6.36 -3.20 4.09
N LEU A 6 -5.55 -2.84 3.11
CA LEU A 6 -4.98 -1.51 2.94
C LEU A 6 -5.85 -0.69 1.98
N ASP A 7 -6.17 0.54 2.39
CA ASP A 7 -6.82 1.53 1.53
C ASP A 7 -5.80 2.25 0.63
N ALA A 8 -6.27 2.96 -0.40
CA ALA A 8 -5.43 3.72 -1.31
C ALA A 8 -4.59 4.78 -0.59
N ASN A 9 -5.17 5.45 0.40
CA ASN A 9 -4.47 6.49 1.15
C ASN A 9 -3.29 5.93 1.97
N VAL A 10 -3.44 4.74 2.56
CA VAL A 10 -2.37 4.05 3.29
C VAL A 10 -1.27 3.65 2.31
N LEU A 11 -1.63 3.16 1.13
CA LEU A 11 -0.67 2.78 0.09
C LEU A 11 0.10 4.00 -0.44
N ILE A 12 -0.58 5.14 -0.61
CA ILE A 12 0.06 6.41 -0.99
C ILE A 12 1.02 6.86 0.12
N ALA A 13 0.57 6.86 1.37
CA ALA A 13 1.40 7.23 2.50
C ALA A 13 2.65 6.35 2.61
N LEU A 14 2.55 5.03 2.45
CA LEU A 14 3.69 4.10 2.48
C LEU A 14 4.75 4.39 1.39
N LEU A 15 4.31 4.89 0.24
CA LEU A 15 5.15 5.11 -0.94
C LEU A 15 5.70 6.54 -1.04
N ASP A 16 5.21 7.44 -0.18
CA ASP A 16 5.64 8.83 -0.09
C ASP A 16 6.12 9.18 1.32
N ARG A 17 7.44 9.22 1.49
CA ARG A 17 8.09 9.62 2.76
C ARG A 17 7.77 11.05 3.20
N SER A 18 7.25 11.88 2.29
CA SER A 18 6.82 13.24 2.63
C SER A 18 5.34 13.31 3.06
N ASP A 19 4.59 12.21 2.96
CA ASP A 19 3.21 12.14 3.46
C ASP A 19 3.19 12.22 4.99
N ALA A 20 2.28 13.03 5.54
CA ALA A 20 2.12 13.20 6.97
C ALA A 20 1.76 11.89 7.70
N HIS A 21 1.22 10.90 6.99
CA HIS A 21 0.83 9.60 7.53
C HIS A 21 1.88 8.51 7.29
N TYR A 22 3.05 8.83 6.71
CA TYR A 22 4.10 7.84 6.40
C TYR A 22 4.47 6.99 7.62
N GLU A 23 4.82 7.65 8.74
CA GLU A 23 5.23 6.95 9.97
C GLU A 23 4.14 6.00 10.47
N LYS A 24 2.89 6.48 10.47
CA LYS A 24 1.77 5.67 10.94
C LYS A 24 1.50 4.47 10.03
N ALA A 25 1.59 4.67 8.72
CA ALA A 25 1.37 3.60 7.76
C ALA A 25 2.45 2.52 7.87
N VAL A 26 3.71 2.92 8.10
CA VAL A 26 4.82 1.98 8.37
C VAL A 26 4.57 1.21 9.66
N GLU A 27 4.20 1.88 10.75
CA GLU A 27 3.88 1.21 12.03
C GLU A 27 2.77 0.16 11.87
N ASP A 28 1.71 0.47 11.12
CA ASP A 28 0.58 -0.44 10.94
C ASP A 28 0.95 -1.65 10.07
N VAL A 29 1.79 -1.46 9.05
CA VAL A 29 2.33 -2.54 8.22
C VAL A 29 3.29 -3.42 9.02
N ASP A 30 4.20 -2.82 9.78
CA ASP A 30 5.15 -3.55 10.62
C ASP A 30 4.41 -4.35 11.69
N ALA A 31 3.37 -3.77 12.31
CA ALA A 31 2.54 -4.47 13.28
C ALA A 31 1.77 -5.66 12.64
N ALA A 32 1.36 -5.54 11.38
CA ALA A 32 0.74 -6.63 10.65
C ALA A 32 1.73 -7.75 10.31
N ASP A 33 2.95 -7.39 9.89
CA ASP A 33 4.05 -8.34 9.64
C ASP A 33 4.42 -9.11 10.91
N GLN A 34 4.60 -8.42 12.04
CA GLN A 34 4.86 -9.04 13.35
C GLN A 34 3.72 -9.96 13.83
N ALA A 35 2.50 -9.71 13.37
CA ALA A 35 1.33 -10.52 13.67
C ALA A 35 1.05 -11.63 12.64
N ASP A 36 1.96 -11.84 11.68
CA ASP A 36 1.83 -12.81 10.58
C ASP A 36 0.51 -12.62 9.80
N ARG A 37 0.16 -11.35 9.56
CA ARG A 37 -1.05 -10.95 8.82
C ARG A 37 -0.68 -10.62 7.39
N GLU A 38 -1.39 -11.24 6.45
CA GLU A 38 -1.27 -10.91 5.04
C GLU A 38 -1.71 -9.47 4.76
N LEU A 39 -0.91 -8.75 3.96
CA LEU A 39 -1.24 -7.41 3.49
C LEU A 39 -1.99 -7.52 2.16
N ILE A 40 -3.26 -7.12 2.16
CA ILE A 40 -4.11 -7.15 0.97
C ILE A 40 -4.47 -5.73 0.57
N VAL A 41 -4.26 -5.39 -0.70
CA VAL A 41 -4.81 -4.16 -1.30
C VAL A 41 -5.97 -4.53 -2.23
N PRO A 42 -7.16 -3.93 -2.06
CA PRO A 42 -8.24 -4.05 -3.04
C PRO A 42 -7.80 -3.51 -4.40
N ALA A 43 -8.15 -4.18 -5.51
CA ALA A 43 -7.79 -3.76 -6.85
C ALA A 43 -8.23 -2.31 -7.19
N SER A 44 -9.34 -1.84 -6.62
CA SER A 44 -9.80 -0.45 -6.70
C SER A 44 -8.82 0.52 -6.02
N ALA A 45 -8.45 0.23 -4.77
CA ALA A 45 -7.50 1.02 -3.99
C ALA A 45 -6.09 1.04 -4.63
N TYR A 46 -5.65 -0.11 -5.15
CA TYR A 46 -4.41 -0.20 -5.92
C TYR A 46 -4.45 0.72 -7.14
N SER A 47 -5.54 0.69 -7.90
CA SER A 47 -5.71 1.53 -9.08
C SER A 47 -5.71 3.01 -8.74
N GLU A 48 -6.37 3.40 -7.65
CA GLU A 48 -6.41 4.78 -7.16
C GLU A 48 -5.02 5.29 -6.77
N ALA A 49 -4.25 4.50 -6.00
CA ALA A 49 -2.88 4.85 -5.63
C ALA A 49 -1.98 5.01 -6.86
N LEU A 50 -2.08 4.09 -7.83
CA LEU A 50 -1.32 4.19 -9.09
C LEU A 50 -1.67 5.46 -9.88
N VAL A 51 -2.94 5.88 -9.89
CA VAL A 51 -3.34 7.14 -10.53
C VAL A 51 -2.71 8.33 -9.84
N ALA A 52 -2.63 8.35 -8.50
CA ALA A 52 -1.95 9.40 -7.76
C ALA A 52 -0.47 9.51 -8.17
N PHE A 53 0.26 8.40 -8.22
CA PHE A 53 1.67 8.40 -8.64
C PHE A 53 1.88 8.65 -10.13
N ALA A 54 0.93 8.28 -10.99
CA ALA A 54 0.99 8.60 -12.41
C ALA A 54 0.94 10.12 -12.66
N ARG A 55 0.12 10.86 -11.88
CA ARG A 55 0.00 12.33 -12.01
C ARG A 55 1.29 13.08 -11.70
N VAL A 56 2.16 12.50 -10.89
CA VAL A 56 3.47 13.08 -10.53
C VAL A 56 4.64 12.39 -11.23
N GLY A 57 4.38 11.55 -12.25
CA GLY A 57 5.41 10.89 -13.05
C GLY A 57 6.16 9.75 -12.34
N ARG A 58 5.64 9.21 -11.22
CA ARG A 58 6.28 8.17 -10.39
C ARG A 58 5.61 6.81 -10.47
N LEU A 59 4.86 6.53 -11.53
CA LEU A 59 4.07 5.28 -11.68
C LEU A 59 4.95 4.01 -11.62
N ALA A 60 6.10 4.03 -12.30
CA ALA A 60 7.00 2.87 -12.35
C ALA A 60 7.62 2.58 -10.97
N ASP A 61 8.01 3.63 -10.25
CA ASP A 61 8.56 3.52 -8.90
C ASP A 61 7.53 2.95 -7.94
N ALA A 62 6.29 3.44 -7.99
CA ALA A 62 5.19 2.94 -7.17
C ALA A 62 4.94 1.44 -7.41
N ARG A 63 4.86 1.00 -8.67
CA ARG A 63 4.69 -0.43 -8.98
C ARG A 63 5.83 -1.29 -8.47
N THR A 64 7.07 -0.82 -8.62
CA THR A 64 8.26 -1.55 -8.19
C THR A 64 8.28 -1.68 -6.66
N ALA A 65 7.96 -0.60 -5.94
CA ALA A 65 7.90 -0.60 -4.49
C ALA A 65 6.80 -1.53 -3.96
N ILE A 66 5.59 -1.47 -4.53
CA ILE A 66 4.48 -2.35 -4.12
C ILE A 66 4.84 -3.82 -4.35
N ALA A 67 5.46 -4.15 -5.48
CA ALA A 67 5.90 -5.51 -5.78
C ALA A 67 6.98 -6.01 -4.79
N ALA A 68 7.85 -5.13 -4.30
CA ALA A 68 8.87 -5.47 -3.32
C ALA A 68 8.32 -5.65 -1.89
N MET A 69 7.15 -5.08 -1.58
CA MET A 69 6.52 -5.14 -0.25
C MET A 69 5.76 -6.44 0.02
N GLY A 70 5.64 -7.34 -0.97
CA GLY A 70 4.88 -8.59 -0.80
C GLY A 70 3.37 -8.40 -0.63
N ILE A 71 2.84 -7.23 -1.00
CA ILE A 71 1.42 -6.90 -0.91
C ILE A 71 0.64 -7.69 -1.98
N VAL A 72 -0.44 -8.33 -1.56
CA VAL A 72 -1.34 -9.06 -2.45
C VAL A 72 -2.43 -8.13 -2.96
N VAL A 73 -2.54 -7.98 -4.28
CA VAL A 73 -3.65 -7.23 -4.90
C VAL A 73 -4.81 -8.18 -5.17
N ALA A 74 -5.96 -7.93 -4.57
CA ALA A 74 -7.13 -8.80 -4.69
C ALA A 74 -8.37 -8.01 -5.16
N ALA A 75 -9.20 -8.65 -5.99
CA ALA A 75 -10.54 -8.15 -6.26
C ALA A 75 -11.44 -8.55 -5.08
N LEU A 76 -11.82 -7.59 -4.24
CA LEU A 76 -12.79 -7.81 -3.17
C LEU A 76 -14.19 -7.61 -3.75
N SER A 77 -14.98 -8.68 -3.77
CA SER A 77 -16.36 -8.74 -4.27
C SER A 77 -17.38 -8.47 -3.16
#